data_AF-A0A075B2D1-F1
#
_entry.id   AF-A0A075B2D1-F1
#
_cell.length_a   1.000
_cell.length_b   1.000
_cell.length_c   1.000
_cell.angle_alpha   90.00
_cell.angle_beta   90.00
_cell.angle_gamma   90.00
#
_symmetry.space_group_name_H-M   'P 1'
#
loop_
_entity.id
_entity.type
_entity.pdbx_description
1 polymer ?
#
loop_
_entity_poly.entity_id
_entity_poly.type
_entity_poly.pdbx_seq_one_letter_code
_entity_poly.pdbx_strand_id
1 'polypeptide(L)'
;YFIDWYRCGRCPISKRAKEHCFYYRNTVINSICNNRIEGGLSEIDILICTPGRLADHIRQTPNFTLQHLEFIVIDEADRLLNQNYQDWLLLVLDCVEKPFKHETSGLKGSISYFQVNLPRKLLFSATITHNPEKVDMLHLRDPVFIQTTTNSESEKHSLPTTLKEFMCVVFGHEKPKALLYLLGVQKETRCLCFTNSKESTENLVRFLQFFDFIKVASFTSDRSFKERKKILD
;
A
#
# COMPACT_ATOMS: atom_id res chain seq x y z
N TYR A 1 7.79 2.40 4.25
CA TYR A 1 8.82 1.53 4.82
C TYR A 1 8.21 0.28 5.44
N PHE A 2 7.38 -0.46 4.71
CA PHE A 2 6.86 -1.73 5.21
C PHE A 2 6.90 -2.76 4.09
N ILE A 3 7.66 -3.81 4.34
CA ILE A 3 7.51 -5.10 3.69
C ILE A 3 7.15 -6.05 4.82
N ASP A 4 5.92 -6.57 4.82
CA ASP A 4 5.51 -7.59 5.77
C ASP A 4 5.48 -8.94 5.05
N TRP A 5 6.18 -9.90 5.63
CA TRP A 5 6.30 -11.27 5.13
C TRP A 5 5.52 -12.19 6.06
N TYR A 6 4.62 -13.00 5.49
CA TYR A 6 3.88 -14.02 6.24
C TYR A 6 4.23 -15.41 5.69
N ARG A 7 4.57 -16.33 6.60
CA ARG A 7 4.79 -17.75 6.30
C ARG A 7 3.55 -18.56 6.72
N CYS A 8 3.03 -19.40 5.84
CA CYS A 8 1.90 -20.27 6.16
C CYS A 8 2.37 -21.59 6.83
N GLY A 9 2.31 -21.63 8.16
CA GLY A 9 1.66 -22.72 8.90
C GLY A 9 2.15 -24.18 8.88
N ARG A 10 3.30 -24.59 8.30
CA ARG A 10 3.86 -25.95 8.52
C ARG A 10 5.36 -25.96 8.85
N CYS A 11 5.75 -25.34 9.97
CA CYS A 11 7.08 -25.55 10.55
C CYS A 11 6.95 -25.97 12.03
N PRO A 12 7.57 -27.10 12.46
CA PRO A 12 7.39 -27.69 13.80
C PRO A 12 8.28 -27.05 14.87
N ILE A 13 8.44 -25.71 14.87
CA ILE A 13 9.32 -25.03 15.83
C ILE A 13 8.51 -24.06 16.70
N SER A 14 8.70 -24.25 18.01
CA SER A 14 7.86 -23.82 19.13
C SER A 14 7.46 -22.33 19.20
N LYS A 15 6.33 -22.10 19.88
CA LYS A 15 5.62 -20.84 20.19
C LYS A 15 6.42 -19.69 20.83
N ARG A 16 7.76 -19.70 20.88
CA ARG A 16 8.56 -18.73 21.64
C ARG A 16 9.32 -17.67 20.82
N ALA A 17 9.18 -17.64 19.49
CA ALA A 17 9.95 -16.73 18.64
C ALA A 17 9.16 -15.51 18.10
N LYS A 18 8.21 -14.95 18.85
CA LYS A 18 7.47 -13.74 18.42
C LYS A 18 8.25 -12.43 18.61
N GLU A 19 9.29 -12.40 19.44
CA GLU A 19 10.08 -11.19 19.70
C GLU A 19 11.36 -11.09 18.83
N HIS A 20 11.73 -12.16 18.12
CA HIS A 20 12.96 -12.22 17.31
C HIS A 20 12.76 -11.90 15.82
N CYS A 21 11.57 -11.46 15.39
CA CYS A 21 11.28 -11.16 13.98
C CYS A 21 11.94 -9.86 13.47
N PHE A 22 12.53 -9.04 14.35
CA PHE A 22 13.20 -7.79 13.97
C PHE A 22 14.68 -7.96 13.56
N TYR A 23 15.30 -9.10 13.88
CA TYR A 23 16.76 -9.28 13.80
C TYR A 23 17.26 -10.12 12.61
N TYR A 24 16.37 -10.73 11.82
CA TYR A 24 16.77 -11.48 10.61
C TYR A 24 17.05 -10.54 9.42
N ARG A 25 17.87 -9.52 9.67
CA ARG A 25 18.01 -8.31 8.86
C ARG A 25 19.06 -8.40 7.75
N ASN A 26 19.96 -9.40 7.67
CA ASN A 26 20.97 -9.44 6.59
C ASN A 26 21.65 -10.80 6.32
N THR A 27 21.28 -11.90 6.99
CA THR A 27 22.15 -13.10 7.01
C THR A 27 21.72 -14.23 6.06
N VAL A 28 20.50 -14.23 5.50
CA VAL A 28 20.04 -15.39 4.69
C VAL A 28 20.26 -15.23 3.19
N ILE A 29 20.58 -14.03 2.69
CA ILE A 29 20.84 -13.84 1.24
C ILE A 29 22.19 -14.46 0.80
N ASN A 30 23.09 -14.80 1.74
CA ASN A 30 24.43 -15.31 1.39
C ASN A 30 24.66 -16.83 1.54
N SER A 31 23.64 -17.64 1.87
CA SER A 31 23.87 -19.06 2.19
C SER A 31 23.45 -20.10 1.13
N ILE A 32 22.97 -19.72 -0.05
CA ILE A 32 22.65 -20.70 -1.09
C ILE A 32 23.21 -20.23 -2.44
N CYS A 33 24.53 -20.04 -2.47
CA CYS A 33 25.30 -20.03 -3.70
C CYS A 33 26.21 -21.25 -3.68
N ASN A 34 25.75 -22.38 -4.21
CA ASN A 34 26.63 -23.35 -4.89
C ASN A 34 25.93 -24.47 -5.67
N ASN A 35 24.61 -24.49 -5.80
CA ASN A 35 23.96 -25.34 -6.80
C ASN A 35 22.89 -24.52 -7.54
N ARG A 36 23.05 -24.39 -8.86
CA ARG A 36 22.01 -23.87 -9.76
C ARG A 36 20.81 -24.81 -9.69
N ILE A 37 19.86 -24.51 -8.81
CA ILE A 37 18.50 -25.04 -8.91
C ILE A 37 17.75 -24.05 -9.80
N GLU A 38 17.48 -24.43 -11.04
CA GLU A 38 16.48 -23.73 -11.85
C GLU A 38 15.15 -23.80 -11.08
N GLY A 39 14.68 -22.64 -10.60
CA GLY A 39 13.38 -22.52 -9.94
C GLY A 39 13.38 -22.20 -8.44
N GLY A 40 14.52 -21.85 -7.81
CA GLY A 40 14.65 -21.14 -6.52
C GLY A 40 13.64 -21.44 -5.39
N LEU A 41 14.11 -21.90 -4.22
CA LEU A 41 13.23 -22.07 -3.06
C LEU A 41 12.82 -20.70 -2.47
N SER A 42 11.53 -20.34 -2.57
CA SER A 42 10.99 -19.20 -1.84
C SER A 42 10.66 -19.61 -0.40
N GLU A 43 11.23 -18.92 0.58
CA GLU A 43 10.82 -19.07 1.99
C GLU A 43 9.53 -18.29 2.32
N ILE A 44 9.02 -17.55 1.33
CA ILE A 44 7.86 -16.65 1.45
C ILE A 44 6.72 -17.13 0.57
N ASP A 45 5.53 -17.18 1.16
CA ASP A 45 4.27 -17.40 0.45
C ASP A 45 3.56 -16.07 0.08
N ILE A 46 3.65 -15.05 0.96
CA ILE A 46 2.96 -13.76 0.79
C ILE A 46 3.93 -12.60 1.02
N LEU A 47 4.01 -11.71 0.03
CA LEU A 47 4.79 -10.47 0.06
C LEU A 47 3.85 -9.27 0.00
N ILE A 48 3.82 -8.48 1.07
CA ILE A 48 3.15 -7.17 1.09
C ILE A 48 4.22 -6.09 0.94
N CYS A 49 4.13 -5.24 -0.07
CA CYS A 49 5.12 -4.18 -0.28
C CYS A 49 4.53 -2.98 -1.03
N THR A 50 5.18 -1.82 -0.88
CA THR A 50 4.89 -0.64 -1.70
C THR A 50 5.52 -0.77 -3.09
N PRO A 51 4.92 -0.22 -4.16
CA PRO A 51 5.41 -0.34 -5.54
C PRO A 51 6.90 -0.08 -5.77
N GLY A 52 7.41 1.07 -5.30
CA GLY A 52 8.83 1.40 -5.47
C GLY A 52 9.76 0.40 -4.79
N ARG A 53 9.34 -0.16 -3.65
CA ARG A 53 10.14 -1.15 -2.94
C ARG A 53 10.13 -2.51 -3.62
N LEU A 54 9.01 -2.90 -4.23
CA LEU A 54 8.95 -4.08 -5.10
C LEU A 54 9.91 -3.94 -6.28
N ALA A 55 9.91 -2.76 -6.93
CA ALA A 55 10.79 -2.48 -8.05
C ALA A 55 12.28 -2.55 -7.67
N ASP A 56 12.66 -2.03 -6.50
CA ASP A 56 14.01 -2.17 -5.95
C ASP A 56 14.38 -3.65 -5.77
N HIS A 57 13.47 -4.46 -5.21
CA HIS A 57 13.74 -5.89 -4.98
C HIS A 57 13.94 -6.64 -6.30
N ILE A 58 13.11 -6.40 -7.31
CA ILE A 58 13.25 -7.00 -8.64
C ILE A 58 14.60 -6.63 -9.29
N ARG A 59 15.05 -5.38 -9.14
CA ARG A 59 16.28 -4.90 -9.80
C ARG A 59 17.56 -5.26 -9.06
N GLN A 60 17.54 -5.24 -7.73
CA GLN A 60 18.75 -5.22 -6.91
C GLN A 60 18.91 -6.43 -6.00
N THR A 61 17.86 -7.20 -5.73
CA THR A 61 17.96 -8.38 -4.86
C THR A 61 18.39 -9.59 -5.68
N PRO A 62 19.58 -10.17 -5.42
CA PRO A 62 20.02 -11.37 -6.12
C PRO A 62 19.01 -12.50 -5.97
N ASN A 63 18.71 -13.19 -7.07
CA ASN A 63 17.80 -14.33 -7.10
C ASN A 63 16.34 -14.03 -6.70
N PHE A 64 15.91 -12.75 -6.63
CA PHE A 64 14.51 -12.43 -6.48
C PHE A 64 13.77 -12.62 -7.81
N THR A 65 12.73 -13.45 -7.81
CA THR A 65 11.97 -13.80 -9.01
C THR A 65 10.47 -13.88 -8.69
N LEU A 66 9.66 -13.55 -9.69
CA LEU A 66 8.20 -13.66 -9.64
C LEU A 66 7.68 -14.88 -10.44
N GLN A 67 8.56 -15.85 -10.74
CA GLN A 67 8.26 -17.01 -11.59
C GLN A 67 7.08 -17.85 -11.06
N HIS A 68 6.93 -17.95 -9.75
CA HIS A 68 5.87 -18.74 -9.09
C HIS A 68 4.70 -17.87 -8.61
N LEU A 69 4.59 -16.64 -9.10
CA LEU A 69 3.55 -15.72 -8.67
C LEU A 69 2.19 -16.11 -9.25
N GLU A 70 1.26 -16.48 -8.38
CA GLU A 70 -0.11 -16.86 -8.80
C GLU A 70 -1.11 -15.70 -8.70
N PHE A 71 -0.90 -14.77 -7.77
CA PHE A 71 -1.83 -13.67 -7.48
C PHE A 71 -1.08 -12.35 -7.30
N ILE A 72 -1.61 -11.29 -7.91
CA ILE A 72 -1.19 -9.91 -7.67
C ILE A 72 -2.40 -9.16 -7.14
N VAL A 73 -2.27 -8.59 -5.94
CA VAL A 73 -3.29 -7.73 -5.34
C VAL A 73 -2.80 -6.29 -5.35
N ILE A 74 -3.56 -5.41 -5.99
CA ILE A 74 -3.30 -3.98 -6.05
C ILE A 74 -4.42 -3.30 -5.28
N ASP A 75 -4.09 -2.83 -4.07
CA ASP A 75 -4.99 -2.04 -3.24
C ASP A 75 -4.80 -0.54 -3.53
N GLU A 76 -5.85 0.26 -3.35
CA GLU A 76 -5.90 1.67 -3.76
C GLU A 76 -5.43 1.88 -5.23
N ALA A 77 -5.93 1.04 -6.15
CA ALA A 77 -5.44 0.99 -7.52
C ALA A 77 -5.53 2.34 -8.26
N ASP A 78 -6.57 3.13 -8.02
CA ASP A 78 -6.71 4.50 -8.54
C ASP A 78 -5.51 5.39 -8.16
N ARG A 79 -5.13 5.39 -6.89
CA ARG A 79 -4.01 6.16 -6.36
C ARG A 79 -2.68 5.61 -6.90
N LEU A 80 -2.53 4.30 -6.95
CA LEU A 80 -1.30 3.67 -7.43
C LEU A 80 -1.04 3.89 -8.92
N LEU A 81 -2.09 3.94 -9.74
CA LEU A 81 -2.00 4.24 -11.18
C LEU A 81 -1.80 5.74 -11.47
N ASN A 82 -2.24 6.61 -10.57
CA ASN A 82 -2.03 8.05 -10.69
C ASN A 82 -0.61 8.50 -10.33
N GLN A 83 0.14 7.67 -9.61
CA GLN A 83 1.49 8.00 -9.17
C GLN A 83 2.51 7.28 -10.05
N ASN A 84 3.42 8.05 -10.66
CA ASN A 84 4.45 7.53 -11.56
C ASN A 84 5.59 6.85 -10.78
N TYR A 85 5.28 5.77 -10.06
CA TYR A 85 6.22 5.05 -9.19
C TYR A 85 7.22 4.21 -10.01
N GLN A 86 8.21 4.86 -10.62
CA GLN A 86 9.36 4.20 -11.28
C GLN A 86 9.00 3.07 -12.29
N ASP A 87 7.88 3.20 -12.98
CA ASP A 87 7.37 2.20 -13.92
C ASP A 87 7.26 0.78 -13.32
N TRP A 88 7.00 0.70 -12.01
CA TRP A 88 6.95 -0.56 -11.27
C TRP A 88 6.00 -1.58 -11.90
N LEU A 89 4.87 -1.11 -12.44
CA LEU A 89 3.85 -1.98 -13.01
C LEU A 89 4.39 -2.65 -14.27
N LEU A 90 4.99 -1.87 -15.18
CA LEU A 90 5.63 -2.40 -16.38
C LEU A 90 6.74 -3.39 -16.02
N LEU A 91 7.56 -3.07 -15.01
CA LEU A 91 8.61 -3.97 -14.53
C LEU A 91 8.04 -5.30 -14.00
N VAL A 92 6.98 -5.26 -13.21
CA VAL A 92 6.32 -6.46 -12.66
C VAL A 92 5.69 -7.28 -13.79
N LEU A 93 4.95 -6.64 -14.70
CA LEU A 93 4.35 -7.31 -15.85
C LEU A 93 5.42 -7.96 -16.72
N ASP A 94 6.53 -7.27 -16.99
CA ASP A 94 7.68 -7.80 -17.71
C ASP A 94 8.27 -9.05 -17.05
N CYS A 95 8.37 -9.07 -15.72
CA CYS A 95 8.91 -10.21 -14.99
C CYS A 95 7.98 -11.44 -15.03
N VAL A 96 6.67 -11.22 -15.20
CA VAL A 96 5.67 -12.26 -15.04
C VAL A 96 5.11 -12.75 -16.39
N GLU A 97 5.11 -11.90 -17.42
CA GLU A 97 4.61 -12.22 -18.76
C GLU A 97 5.68 -12.88 -19.65
N LYS A 98 6.96 -12.86 -19.24
CA LYS A 98 8.06 -13.48 -20.00
C LYS A 98 8.01 -15.01 -19.89
N PRO A 99 7.97 -15.75 -21.02
CA PRO A 99 8.03 -17.21 -20.99
C PRO A 99 9.37 -17.71 -20.48
N PHE A 100 9.32 -18.59 -19.49
CA PHE A 100 10.50 -19.24 -18.97
C PHE A 100 11.06 -20.21 -20.02
N LYS A 101 12.28 -19.94 -20.50
CA LYS A 101 12.98 -20.87 -21.39
C LYS A 101 13.62 -21.94 -20.52
N HIS A 102 13.09 -23.15 -20.54
CA HIS A 102 13.78 -24.31 -19.99
C HIS A 102 14.66 -24.89 -21.12
N GLU A 103 15.98 -24.72 -21.03
CA GLU A 103 16.89 -25.48 -21.89
C GLU A 103 16.98 -26.89 -21.33
N THR A 104 16.19 -27.82 -21.87
CA THR A 104 16.34 -29.24 -21.56
C THR A 104 17.71 -29.70 -22.05
N SER A 105 18.65 -29.80 -21.11
CA SER A 105 19.99 -30.34 -21.32
C SER A 105 19.88 -31.82 -21.67
N GLY A 106 19.70 -32.17 -22.96
CA GLY A 106 19.72 -33.57 -23.37
C GLY A 106 19.13 -33.92 -24.74
N LEU A 107 18.21 -33.11 -25.30
CA LEU A 107 17.71 -33.35 -26.65
C LEU A 107 17.79 -32.06 -27.49
N LYS A 108 18.73 -32.06 -28.44
CA LYS A 108 18.80 -31.05 -29.49
C LYS A 108 17.48 -31.05 -30.26
N GLY A 109 16.63 -30.04 -30.02
CA GLY A 109 15.55 -29.69 -30.95
C GLY A 109 14.12 -29.66 -30.41
N SER A 110 13.86 -29.83 -29.12
CA SER A 110 12.50 -29.63 -28.57
C SER A 110 12.51 -28.60 -27.45
N ILE A 111 12.33 -27.33 -27.83
CA ILE A 111 11.98 -26.27 -26.89
C ILE A 111 10.52 -26.51 -26.49
N SER A 112 10.29 -27.14 -25.34
CA SER A 112 8.94 -27.20 -24.77
C SER A 112 8.66 -25.86 -24.08
N TYR A 113 7.84 -25.01 -24.71
CA TYR A 113 7.25 -23.87 -24.03
C TYR A 113 6.28 -24.39 -22.98
N PHE A 114 6.69 -24.42 -21.72
CA PHE A 114 5.76 -24.68 -20.63
C PHE A 114 4.77 -23.51 -20.59
N GLN A 115 3.48 -23.82 -20.51
CA GLN A 115 2.43 -22.82 -20.45
C GLN A 115 2.65 -21.92 -19.23
N VAL A 116 2.96 -20.65 -19.47
CA VAL A 116 3.14 -19.66 -18.40
C VAL A 116 1.77 -19.41 -17.79
N ASN A 117 1.58 -19.84 -16.56
CA ASN A 117 0.42 -19.44 -15.78
C ASN A 117 0.62 -17.96 -15.42
N LEU A 118 -0.03 -17.06 -16.16
CA LEU A 118 -0.07 -15.65 -15.77
C LEU A 118 -0.86 -15.52 -14.45
N PRO A 119 -0.42 -14.64 -13.54
CA PRO A 119 -1.06 -14.43 -12.26
C PRO A 119 -2.46 -13.85 -12.45
N ARG A 120 -3.33 -14.17 -11.51
CA ARG A 120 -4.61 -13.50 -11.38
C ARG A 120 -4.39 -12.13 -10.75
N LYS A 121 -4.86 -11.09 -11.42
CA LYS A 121 -4.76 -9.70 -10.98
C LYS A 121 -6.07 -9.32 -10.27
N LEU A 122 -5.97 -8.92 -9.01
CA LEU A 122 -7.08 -8.42 -8.20
C LEU A 122 -6.84 -6.93 -7.93
N LEU A 123 -7.78 -6.09 -8.35
CA LEU A 123 -7.70 -4.64 -8.18
C LEU A 123 -8.78 -4.21 -7.18
N PHE A 124 -8.36 -3.54 -6.12
CA PHE A 124 -9.25 -2.94 -5.15
C PHE A 124 -9.09 -1.42 -5.22
N SER A 125 -10.21 -0.73 -5.36
CA SER A 125 -10.24 0.72 -5.41
C SER A 125 -11.55 1.23 -4.84
N ALA A 126 -11.46 2.26 -4.00
CA ALA A 126 -12.64 2.95 -3.49
C ALA A 126 -13.30 3.82 -4.57
N THR A 127 -12.53 4.23 -5.58
CA THR A 127 -13.02 5.04 -6.68
C THR A 127 -12.80 4.33 -8.01
N ILE A 128 -13.80 4.37 -8.89
CA ILE A 128 -13.66 3.77 -10.21
C ILE A 128 -12.79 4.71 -11.07
N THR A 129 -11.62 4.24 -11.48
CA THR A 129 -10.78 4.98 -12.42
C THR A 129 -11.49 5.02 -13.76
N HIS A 130 -12.07 6.17 -14.13
CA HIS A 130 -12.74 6.36 -15.42
C HIS A 130 -11.78 6.56 -16.61
N ASN A 131 -10.46 6.54 -16.37
CA ASN A 131 -9.49 6.63 -17.45
C ASN A 131 -9.20 5.21 -17.99
N PRO A 132 -9.68 4.87 -19.20
CA PRO A 132 -9.45 3.54 -19.79
C PRO A 132 -7.97 3.25 -19.98
N GLU A 133 -7.14 4.25 -20.30
CA GLU A 133 -5.70 4.06 -20.50
C GLU A 133 -5.01 3.49 -19.27
N LYS A 134 -5.43 3.92 -18.07
CA LYS A 134 -4.86 3.45 -16.80
C LYS A 134 -5.26 2.02 -16.47
N VAL A 135 -6.44 1.61 -16.91
CA VAL A 135 -6.92 0.24 -16.76
C VAL A 135 -6.22 -0.66 -17.79
N ASP A 136 -6.02 -0.15 -19.01
CA ASP A 136 -5.30 -0.87 -20.07
C ASP A 136 -3.86 -1.18 -19.69
N MET A 137 -3.17 -0.25 -18.99
CA MET A 137 -1.81 -0.47 -18.46
C MET A 137 -1.67 -1.69 -17.54
N LEU A 138 -2.76 -2.19 -16.96
CA LEU A 138 -2.74 -3.34 -16.06
C LEU A 138 -2.73 -4.69 -16.80
N HIS A 139 -2.90 -4.70 -18.13
CA HIS A 139 -2.98 -5.92 -18.95
C HIS A 139 -3.94 -6.96 -18.34
N LEU A 140 -5.16 -6.54 -17.98
CA LEU A 140 -6.14 -7.44 -17.37
C LEU A 140 -6.65 -8.45 -18.42
N ARG A 141 -6.77 -9.72 -18.03
CA ARG A 141 -7.32 -10.79 -18.87
C ARG A 141 -8.74 -11.09 -18.40
N ASP A 142 -9.72 -10.75 -19.24
CA ASP A 142 -11.15 -10.98 -18.98
C ASP A 142 -11.60 -10.50 -17.58
N PRO A 143 -11.42 -9.20 -17.25
CA PRO A 143 -11.70 -8.70 -15.92
C PRO A 143 -13.20 -8.70 -15.59
N VAL A 144 -13.55 -9.26 -14.43
CA VAL A 144 -14.90 -9.15 -13.86
C VAL A 144 -14.94 -7.91 -12.95
N PHE A 145 -15.81 -6.95 -13.30
CA PHE A 145 -16.03 -5.76 -12.48
C PHE A 145 -17.11 -6.02 -11.45
N ILE A 146 -16.76 -5.84 -10.18
CA ILE A 146 -17.70 -5.94 -9.05
C ILE A 146 -17.76 -4.56 -8.41
N GLN A 147 -18.95 -3.96 -8.42
CA GLN A 147 -19.20 -2.66 -7.81
C GLN A 147 -20.34 -2.80 -6.79
N THR A 148 -20.10 -2.35 -5.58
CA THR A 148 -21.16 -2.24 -4.57
C THR A 148 -21.90 -0.93 -4.80
N THR A 149 -22.90 -0.93 -5.68
CA THR A 149 -23.80 0.22 -5.83
C THR A 149 -24.83 0.18 -4.70
N THR A 150 -24.93 1.25 -3.91
CA THR A 150 -26.15 1.55 -3.17
C THR A 150 -27.07 2.31 -4.11
N ASN A 151 -27.87 1.62 -4.94
CA ASN A 151 -29.07 2.04 -5.68
C ASN A 151 -29.23 3.48 -6.26
N SER A 152 -28.17 4.26 -6.37
CA SER A 152 -28.19 5.61 -6.94
C SER A 152 -27.22 5.63 -8.10
N GLU A 153 -27.72 5.22 -9.25
CA GLU A 153 -27.11 5.51 -10.53
C GLU A 153 -26.88 7.03 -10.59
N SER A 154 -25.61 7.46 -10.68
CA SER A 154 -25.14 8.79 -11.13
C SER A 154 -24.35 9.70 -10.18
N GLU A 155 -23.84 9.27 -9.01
CA GLU A 155 -23.03 10.20 -8.19
C GLU A 155 -21.58 9.74 -7.93
N LYS A 156 -20.68 10.32 -8.75
CA LYS A 156 -19.27 10.57 -8.46
C LYS A 156 -19.08 10.85 -6.97
N HIS A 157 -18.28 10.04 -6.29
CA HIS A 157 -17.84 10.29 -4.90
C HIS A 157 -18.98 10.81 -4.02
N SER A 158 -20.08 10.07 -3.90
CA SER A 158 -21.22 10.51 -3.11
C SER A 158 -20.79 10.69 -1.65
N LEU A 159 -20.65 11.96 -1.25
CA LEU A 159 -20.64 12.31 0.16
C LEU A 159 -21.99 11.84 0.73
N PRO A 160 -22.01 11.26 1.95
CA PRO A 160 -23.27 10.80 2.52
C PRO A 160 -24.23 11.97 2.61
N THR A 161 -25.50 11.76 2.27
CA THR A 161 -26.54 12.82 2.23
C THR A 161 -26.74 13.52 3.58
N THR A 162 -26.28 12.91 4.67
CA THR A 162 -26.29 13.48 6.02
C THR A 162 -25.12 14.41 6.31
N LEU A 163 -24.10 14.48 5.44
CA LEU A 163 -22.94 15.36 5.61
C LEU A 163 -23.36 16.81 5.34
N LYS A 164 -23.10 17.69 6.31
CA LYS A 164 -23.30 19.12 6.16
C LYS A 164 -21.95 19.80 5.99
N GLU A 165 -21.81 20.58 4.92
CA GLU A 165 -20.57 21.29 4.60
C GLU A 165 -20.76 22.79 4.80
N PHE A 166 -19.73 23.43 5.36
CA PHE A 166 -19.72 24.86 5.62
C PHE A 166 -18.38 25.45 5.19
N MET A 167 -18.41 26.68 4.65
CA MET A 167 -17.22 27.41 4.23
C MET A 167 -17.12 28.74 4.96
N CYS A 168 -15.93 29.04 5.49
CA CYS A 168 -15.61 30.32 6.11
C CYS A 168 -14.40 30.93 5.38
N VAL A 169 -14.60 32.09 4.77
CA VAL A 169 -13.55 32.82 4.05
C VAL A 169 -12.86 33.78 5.01
N VAL A 170 -11.56 33.57 5.26
CA VAL A 170 -10.74 34.39 6.15
C VAL A 170 -9.32 34.51 5.60
N PHE A 171 -8.58 35.53 6.04
CA PHE A 171 -7.16 35.63 5.71
C PHE A 171 -6.37 34.49 6.37
N GLY A 172 -5.26 34.07 5.73
CA GLY A 172 -4.47 32.92 6.19
C GLY A 172 -4.02 33.00 7.65
N HIS A 173 -3.64 34.19 8.11
CA HIS A 173 -3.20 34.44 9.48
C HIS A 173 -4.35 34.46 10.51
N GLU A 174 -5.59 34.62 10.06
CA GLU A 174 -6.77 34.62 10.92
C GLU A 174 -7.35 33.22 11.12
N LYS A 175 -6.97 32.24 10.29
CA LYS A 175 -7.46 30.86 10.36
C LYS A 175 -7.39 30.25 11.76
N PRO A 176 -6.29 30.37 12.54
CA PRO A 176 -6.24 29.80 13.89
C PRO A 176 -7.26 30.44 14.84
N LYS A 177 -7.49 31.75 14.73
CA LYS A 177 -8.47 32.49 15.55
C LYS A 177 -9.91 32.13 15.15
N ALA A 178 -10.17 32.04 13.85
CA ALA A 178 -11.47 31.61 13.32
C ALA A 178 -11.79 30.18 13.77
N LEU A 179 -10.82 29.26 13.73
CA LEU A 179 -10.97 27.91 14.24
C LEU A 179 -11.25 27.90 15.75
N LEU A 180 -10.53 28.69 16.54
CA LEU A 180 -10.77 28.82 17.98
C LEU A 180 -12.21 29.28 18.28
N TYR A 181 -12.69 30.29 17.56
CA TYR A 181 -14.07 30.75 17.67
C TYR A 181 -15.07 29.63 17.32
N LEU A 182 -14.84 28.91 16.23
CA LEU A 182 -15.66 27.76 15.85
C LEU A 182 -15.67 26.67 16.92
N LEU A 183 -14.51 26.32 17.49
CA LEU A 183 -14.43 25.32 18.56
C LEU A 183 -15.14 25.76 19.84
N GLY A 184 -15.21 27.06 20.13
CA GLY A 184 -15.96 27.59 21.27
C GLY A 184 -17.47 27.64 21.06
N VAL A 185 -17.93 27.82 19.80
CA VAL A 185 -19.36 27.88 19.45
C VAL A 185 -19.93 26.48 19.21
N GLN A 186 -19.15 25.59 18.63
CA GLN A 186 -19.56 24.21 18.37
C GLN A 186 -19.56 23.40 19.66
N LYS A 187 -20.61 22.58 19.86
CA LYS A 187 -20.74 21.70 21.03
C LYS A 187 -20.12 20.32 20.83
N GLU A 188 -19.34 20.15 19.77
CA GLU A 188 -18.78 18.86 19.40
C GLU A 188 -17.66 18.43 20.35
N THR A 189 -17.77 17.22 20.86
CA THR A 189 -16.81 16.67 21.84
C THR A 189 -15.52 16.17 21.21
N ARG A 190 -15.53 15.86 19.91
CA ARG A 190 -14.41 15.29 19.17
C ARG A 190 -14.37 15.88 17.77
N CYS A 191 -13.28 16.56 17.45
CA CYS A 191 -13.07 17.19 16.15
C CYS A 191 -11.74 16.74 15.57
N LEU A 192 -11.70 16.50 14.26
CA LEU A 192 -10.47 16.26 13.51
C LEU A 192 -10.18 17.48 12.66
N CYS A 193 -9.03 18.12 12.90
CA CYS A 193 -8.58 19.27 12.14
C CYS A 193 -7.42 18.87 11.23
N PHE A 194 -7.59 19.04 9.92
CA PHE A 194 -6.56 18.76 8.93
C PHE A 194 -5.76 20.03 8.62
N THR A 195 -4.43 19.89 8.57
CA THR A 195 -3.50 20.92 8.10
C THR A 195 -2.69 20.37 6.93
N ASN A 196 -2.18 21.26 6.08
CA ASN A 196 -1.44 20.90 4.88
C ASN A 196 0.02 20.44 5.14
N SER A 197 0.57 20.72 6.32
CA SER A 197 1.93 20.31 6.69
C SER A 197 2.01 19.92 8.17
N LYS A 198 3.03 19.12 8.51
CA LYS A 198 3.34 18.74 9.89
C LYS A 198 3.68 19.95 10.75
N GLU A 199 4.44 20.89 10.19
CA GLU A 199 4.82 22.12 10.89
C GLU A 199 3.59 22.96 11.24
N SER A 200 2.66 23.11 10.29
CA SER A 200 1.37 23.77 10.54
C SER A 200 0.54 23.04 11.60
N THR A 201 0.58 21.70 11.64
CA THR A 201 -0.07 20.92 12.70
C THR A 201 0.52 21.28 14.07
N GLU A 202 1.85 21.21 14.21
CA GLU A 202 2.52 21.46 15.49
C GLU A 202 2.32 22.91 15.95
N ASN A 203 2.39 23.88 15.04
CA ASN A 203 2.13 25.28 15.35
C ASN A 203 0.68 25.51 15.80
N LEU A 204 -0.28 24.86 15.15
CA LEU A 204 -1.69 24.94 15.56
C LEU A 204 -1.92 24.29 16.93
N VAL A 205 -1.32 23.14 17.20
CA VAL A 205 -1.41 22.48 18.51
C VAL A 205 -0.84 23.38 19.61
N ARG A 206 0.34 23.97 19.43
CA ARG A 206 0.92 24.91 20.40
C ARG A 206 0.00 26.11 20.64
N PHE A 207 -0.60 26.66 19.59
CA PHE A 207 -1.56 27.75 19.71
C PHE A 207 -2.81 27.36 20.52
N LEU A 208 -3.40 26.19 20.22
CA LEU A 208 -4.61 25.72 20.91
C LEU A 208 -4.35 25.27 22.35
N GLN A 209 -3.13 24.80 22.67
CA GLN A 209 -2.73 24.40 24.02
C GLN A 209 -2.76 25.56 25.04
N PHE A 210 -2.74 26.82 24.60
CA PHE A 210 -2.90 27.97 25.49
C PHE A 210 -4.32 28.11 26.07
N PHE A 211 -5.29 27.36 25.53
CA PHE A 211 -6.69 27.46 25.93
C PHE A 211 -7.11 26.21 26.71
N ASP A 212 -7.23 26.34 28.03
CA ASP A 212 -7.49 25.21 28.95
C ASP A 212 -8.77 24.43 28.65
N PHE A 213 -9.74 25.05 27.98
CA PHE A 213 -10.99 24.39 27.59
C PHE A 213 -10.85 23.48 26.35
N ILE A 214 -9.68 23.45 25.71
CA ILE A 214 -9.42 22.65 24.51
C ILE A 214 -8.37 21.58 24.81
N LYS A 215 -8.79 20.31 24.74
CA LYS A 215 -7.87 19.18 24.71
C LYS A 215 -7.45 18.91 23.26
N VAL A 216 -6.18 19.14 22.95
CA VAL A 216 -5.63 19.00 21.59
C VAL A 216 -4.40 18.09 21.57
N ALA A 217 -4.24 17.33 20.49
CA ALA A 217 -3.05 16.53 20.23
C ALA A 217 -2.76 16.47 18.72
N SER A 218 -1.49 16.45 18.32
CA SER A 218 -1.10 16.30 16.92
C SER A 218 -1.04 14.82 16.53
N PHE A 219 -1.58 14.47 15.35
CA PHE A 219 -1.47 13.13 14.78
C PHE A 219 -0.55 13.20 13.55
N THR A 220 0.76 13.03 13.77
CA THR A 220 1.79 13.13 12.72
C THR A 220 2.59 11.84 12.60
N SER A 221 3.27 11.63 11.47
CA SER A 221 4.10 10.44 11.25
C SER A 221 5.31 10.34 12.18
N ASP A 222 5.69 11.45 12.82
CA ASP A 222 6.86 11.53 13.69
C ASP A 222 6.54 10.96 15.09
N ARG A 223 5.26 10.80 15.41
CA ARG A 223 4.80 10.12 16.64
C ARG A 223 4.79 8.61 16.46
N SER A 224 5.20 7.91 17.52
CA SER A 224 5.17 6.45 17.57
C SER A 224 3.74 5.91 17.44
N PHE A 225 3.60 4.66 17.02
CA PHE A 225 2.30 4.00 16.93
C PHE A 225 1.55 4.00 18.27
N LYS A 226 2.26 3.77 19.38
CA LYS A 226 1.69 3.76 20.73
C LYS A 226 1.11 5.12 21.12
N GLU A 227 1.81 6.21 20.81
CA GLU A 227 1.34 7.57 21.08
C GLU A 227 0.12 7.91 20.23
N ARG A 228 0.15 7.57 18.93
CA ARG A 228 -0.98 7.79 18.02
C ARG A 228 -2.23 7.04 18.46
N LYS A 229 -2.09 5.80 18.94
CA LYS A 229 -3.21 5.03 19.49
C LYS A 229 -3.82 5.72 20.72
N LYS A 230 -2.97 6.19 21.65
CA LYS A 230 -3.40 6.91 22.85
C LYS A 230 -4.16 8.22 22.56
N ILE A 231 -3.96 8.83 21.39
CA ILE A 231 -4.70 10.05 20.98
C ILE A 231 -6.13 9.71 20.54
N LEU A 232 -6.33 8.52 19.97
CA LEU A 232 -7.62 8.07 19.44
C LEU A 232 -8.50 7.40 20.51
N ASP A 233 -7.87 6.81 21.53
CA ASP A 233 -8.49 6.24 22.74
C ASP A 233 -8.98 7.33 23.70
#